data_AF-A0A9Q5I2Z5-F1
#
_entry.id   AF-A0A9Q5I2Z5-F1
#
_cell.length_a   1.000
_cell.length_b   1.000
_cell.length_c   1.000
_cell.angle_alpha   90.00
_cell.angle_beta   90.00
_cell.angle_gamma   90.00
#
_symmetry.space_group_name_H-M   'P 1'
#
loop_
_entity.id
_entity.type
_entity.pdbx_description
1 polymer ?
#
loop_
_entity_poly.entity_id
_entity_poly.type
_entity_poly.pdbx_seq_one_letter_code
_entity_poly.pdbx_strand_id
1 'polypeptide(L)'
;MANTYPQLVAFDLDYTLWDLWIDTHVRYGGKEVKAREALNLLLVPPSKAEPGEAPKPAIEYFDELEIYPGSKVSHFRELHKRTKIPYSQMLFFDDERRNKEVEKLGVTFILAPHGLDEKLFETGLNEWRRRHPVLEFEEPTGTED
;
A
#
# COMPACT_ATOMS: atom_id res chain seq x y z
N MET A 1 -23.15 7.11 -4.91
CA MET A 1 -21.77 7.45 -4.51
C MET A 1 -20.82 6.72 -5.44
N ALA A 2 -20.03 7.44 -6.24
CA ALA A 2 -18.92 6.80 -6.95
C ALA A 2 -17.96 6.21 -5.91
N ASN A 3 -17.71 4.90 -6.00
CA ASN A 3 -16.83 4.21 -5.06
C ASN A 3 -15.38 4.59 -5.41
N THR A 4 -14.88 5.70 -4.86
CA THR A 4 -13.52 6.17 -5.15
C THR A 4 -12.51 5.44 -4.29
N TYR A 5 -11.39 5.11 -4.91
CA TYR A 5 -10.26 4.43 -4.31
C TYR A 5 -8.98 5.23 -4.60
N PRO A 6 -7.97 5.16 -3.72
CA PRO A 6 -6.63 5.62 -4.07
C PRO A 6 -6.15 4.90 -5.34
N GLN A 7 -5.40 5.60 -6.18
CA GLN A 7 -4.80 5.01 -7.39
C GLN A 7 -3.57 4.17 -7.05
N LEU A 8 -2.96 4.40 -5.89
CA LEU A 8 -1.83 3.61 -5.39
C LEU A 8 -1.99 3.37 -3.89
N VAL A 9 -1.83 2.12 -3.47
CA VAL A 9 -1.68 1.75 -2.08
C VAL A 9 -0.29 1.17 -1.88
N ALA A 10 0.49 1.78 -0.99
CA ALA A 10 1.81 1.31 -0.60
C ALA A 10 1.75 0.71 0.80
N PHE A 11 2.60 -0.28 1.02
CA PHE A 11 2.77 -0.96 2.30
C PHE A 11 4.25 -0.99 2.62
N ASP A 12 4.61 -0.68 3.86
CA ASP A 12 5.89 -1.17 4.37
C ASP A 12 5.85 -2.70 4.53
N LEU A 13 7.01 -3.33 4.72
CA LEU A 13 7.12 -4.79 4.79
C LEU A 13 7.26 -5.27 6.23
N ASP A 14 8.39 -4.99 6.86
CA ASP A 14 8.69 -5.43 8.23
C ASP A 14 7.72 -4.78 9.22
N TYR A 15 7.22 -5.56 10.17
CA TYR A 15 6.17 -5.18 11.13
C TYR A 15 4.85 -4.65 10.57
N THR A 16 4.70 -4.56 9.24
CA THR A 16 3.48 -4.13 8.55
C THR A 16 2.78 -5.29 7.87
N LEU A 17 3.46 -6.03 6.97
CA LEU A 17 2.92 -7.22 6.31
C LEU A 17 3.31 -8.53 7.00
N TRP A 18 4.41 -8.53 7.75
CA TRP A 18 4.85 -9.65 8.59
C TRP A 18 5.43 -9.13 9.91
N ASP A 19 5.55 -9.98 10.93
CA ASP A 19 5.78 -9.61 12.34
C ASP A 19 7.27 -9.59 12.77
N LEU A 20 8.19 -9.35 11.82
CA LEU A 20 9.62 -9.40 12.05
C LEU A 20 10.43 -8.51 11.08
N TRP A 21 11.68 -8.18 11.45
CA TRP A 21 12.69 -7.72 10.48
C TRP A 21 13.26 -8.88 9.66
N ILE A 22 12.99 -8.88 8.35
CA ILE A 22 13.29 -10.03 7.48
C ILE A 22 14.78 -10.32 7.35
N ASP A 23 15.59 -9.27 7.22
CA ASP A 23 17.03 -9.39 7.03
C ASP A 23 17.80 -9.70 8.33
N THR A 24 17.14 -9.59 9.47
CA THR A 24 17.72 -9.82 10.79
C THR A 24 17.33 -11.18 11.34
N HIS A 25 16.04 -11.54 11.25
CA HIS A 25 15.49 -12.72 11.91
C HIS A 25 15.45 -13.96 11.04
N VAL A 26 15.49 -13.82 9.71
CA VAL A 26 15.35 -14.96 8.79
C VAL A 26 16.67 -15.23 8.08
N ARG A 27 17.13 -16.49 8.20
CA ARG A 27 18.34 -16.98 7.53
C ARG A 27 18.05 -18.25 6.76
N TYR A 28 18.45 -18.29 5.49
CA TYR A 28 18.38 -19.48 4.64
C TYR A 28 19.79 -19.84 4.16
N GLY A 29 20.21 -21.10 4.37
CA GLY A 29 21.57 -21.52 4.06
C GLY A 29 22.67 -20.71 4.76
N GLY A 30 22.39 -20.17 5.95
CA GLY A 30 23.31 -19.31 6.72
C GLY A 30 23.38 -17.85 6.26
N LYS A 31 22.67 -17.47 5.21
CA LYS A 31 22.60 -16.09 4.69
C LYS A 31 21.29 -15.42 5.11
N GLU A 32 21.35 -14.13 5.39
CA GLU A 32 20.18 -13.29 5.63
C GLU A 32 19.30 -13.27 4.39
N VAL A 33 17.99 -13.45 4.58
CA VAL A 33 17.01 -13.33 3.51
C VAL A 33 16.70 -11.85 3.29
N LYS A 34 16.76 -11.39 2.04
CA LYS A 34 16.38 -10.00 1.72
C LYS A 34 14.88 -9.92 1.45
N ALA A 35 14.27 -8.75 1.71
CA ALA A 35 12.84 -8.53 1.53
C ALA A 35 12.30 -8.99 0.16
N ARG A 36 13.03 -8.70 -0.92
CA ARG A 36 12.64 -9.13 -2.28
C ARG A 36 12.66 -10.65 -2.45
N GLU A 37 13.56 -11.35 -1.78
CA GLU A 37 13.61 -12.82 -1.78
C GLU A 37 12.45 -13.39 -0.94
N ALA A 38 12.18 -12.81 0.23
CA ALA A 38 11.04 -13.20 1.05
C ALA A 38 9.70 -13.10 0.32
N LEU A 39 9.47 -12.02 -0.46
CA LEU A 39 8.28 -11.88 -1.29
C LEU A 39 8.17 -12.94 -2.41
N ASN A 40 9.28 -13.50 -2.89
CA ASN A 40 9.26 -14.61 -3.85
C ASN A 40 8.92 -15.95 -3.18
N LEU A 41 9.24 -16.10 -1.90
CA LEU A 41 9.04 -17.34 -1.14
C LEU A 41 7.69 -17.38 -0.42
N LEU A 42 7.10 -16.23 -0.12
CA LEU A 42 5.80 -16.11 0.52
C LEU A 42 4.69 -16.40 -0.50
N LEU A 43 3.99 -17.52 -0.36
CA LEU A 43 2.90 -17.90 -1.26
C LEU A 43 1.55 -17.38 -0.76
N VAL A 44 0.86 -16.62 -1.60
CA VAL A 44 -0.51 -16.16 -1.38
C VAL A 44 -1.46 -17.23 -1.90
N PRO A 45 -2.36 -17.78 -1.06
CA PRO A 45 -3.33 -18.75 -1.49
C PRO A 45 -4.33 -18.11 -2.47
N PRO A 46 -4.92 -18.91 -3.38
CA PRO A 46 -5.94 -18.41 -4.29
C PRO A 46 -7.15 -17.86 -3.52
N SER A 47 -7.84 -16.90 -4.14
CA SER A 47 -9.10 -16.38 -3.60
C SER A 47 -10.13 -17.51 -3.48
N LYS A 48 -11.04 -17.39 -2.49
CA LYS A 48 -12.21 -18.29 -2.38
C LYS A 48 -13.08 -18.27 -3.65
N ALA A 49 -13.00 -17.21 -4.45
CA ALA A 49 -13.70 -17.10 -5.73
C ALA A 49 -13.10 -17.99 -6.83
N GLU A 50 -11.83 -18.40 -6.69
CA GLU A 50 -11.08 -19.15 -7.71
C GLU A 50 -10.37 -20.38 -7.08
N PRO A 51 -11.11 -21.36 -6.54
CA PRO A 51 -10.56 -22.43 -5.71
C PRO A 51 -9.66 -23.45 -6.45
N GLY A 52 -9.35 -23.24 -7.72
CA GLY A 52 -8.51 -24.11 -8.54
C GLY A 52 -7.16 -23.51 -8.95
N GLU A 53 -6.88 -22.25 -8.62
CA GLU A 53 -5.58 -21.64 -8.95
C GLU A 53 -4.47 -22.10 -7.99
N ALA A 54 -3.26 -22.22 -8.51
CA ALA A 54 -2.08 -22.47 -7.67
C ALA A 54 -1.75 -21.22 -6.83
N PRO A 55 -1.24 -21.38 -5.59
CA PRO A 55 -0.70 -20.26 -4.83
C PRO A 55 0.37 -19.51 -5.63
N LYS A 56 0.34 -18.18 -5.57
CA LYS A 56 1.29 -17.31 -6.29
C LYS A 56 2.26 -16.66 -5.30
N PRO A 57 3.53 -16.47 -5.68
CA PRO A 57 4.45 -15.63 -4.92
C PRO A 57 3.85 -14.24 -4.63
N ALA A 58 3.99 -13.75 -3.40
CA ALA A 58 3.45 -12.46 -2.97
C ALA A 58 3.99 -11.31 -3.81
N ILE A 59 5.22 -11.41 -4.33
CA ILE A 59 5.82 -10.40 -5.20
C ILE A 59 4.98 -10.11 -6.46
N GLU A 60 4.17 -11.06 -6.93
CA GLU A 60 3.33 -10.89 -8.12
C GLU A 60 2.12 -9.96 -7.89
N TYR A 61 1.81 -9.64 -6.64
CA TYR A 61 0.70 -8.74 -6.28
C TYR A 61 1.13 -7.27 -6.17
N PHE A 62 2.41 -6.97 -6.38
CA PHE A 62 2.96 -5.61 -6.28
C PHE A 62 3.43 -5.13 -7.65
N ASP A 63 2.76 -4.12 -8.19
CA ASP A 63 3.15 -3.47 -9.45
C ASP A 63 4.46 -2.69 -9.32
N GLU A 64 4.73 -2.16 -8.11
CA GLU A 64 5.87 -1.30 -7.82
C GLU A 64 6.62 -1.76 -6.56
N LEU A 65 7.95 -1.78 -6.65
CA LEU A 65 8.84 -2.27 -5.58
C LEU A 65 9.98 -1.27 -5.33
N GLU A 66 9.77 -0.34 -4.39
CA GLU A 66 10.83 0.52 -3.85
C GLU A 66 11.38 -0.12 -2.57
N ILE A 67 12.30 -1.08 -2.71
CA ILE A 67 12.88 -1.85 -1.60
C ILE A 67 14.39 -1.58 -1.54
N TYR A 68 14.79 -0.57 -0.79
CA TYR A 68 16.20 -0.24 -0.51
C TYR A 68 16.31 0.68 0.72
N PRO A 69 17.48 0.78 1.36
CA PRO A 69 17.66 1.70 2.48
C PRO A 69 17.44 3.16 2.08
N GLY A 70 16.65 3.91 2.86
CA GLY A 70 16.41 5.34 2.64
C GLY A 70 15.20 5.87 3.40
N SER A 71 14.93 7.17 3.30
CA SER A 71 13.69 7.74 3.84
C SER A 71 12.49 7.39 2.97
N LYS A 72 11.31 7.22 3.58
CA LYS A 72 10.07 6.97 2.82
C LYS A 72 9.70 8.16 1.92
N VAL A 73 10.10 9.38 2.26
CA VAL A 73 9.99 10.55 1.36
C VAL A 73 10.71 10.30 0.02
N SER A 74 11.92 9.75 0.04
CA SER A 74 12.65 9.44 -1.20
C SER A 74 11.98 8.33 -2.01
N HIS A 75 11.48 7.29 -1.34
CA HIS A 75 10.74 6.20 -1.97
C HIS A 75 9.48 6.73 -2.69
N PHE A 76 8.68 7.55 -2.01
CA PHE A 76 7.48 8.14 -2.60
C PHE A 76 7.79 9.09 -3.77
N ARG A 77 8.92 9.80 -3.74
CA ARG A 77 9.35 10.61 -4.89
C ARG A 77 9.65 9.74 -6.12
N GLU A 78 10.30 8.59 -5.94
CA GLU A 78 10.56 7.69 -7.06
C GLU A 78 9.26 7.01 -7.54
N LEU A 79 8.38 6.58 -6.63
CA LEU A 79 7.03 6.09 -7.00
C LEU A 79 6.27 7.11 -7.83
N HIS A 80 6.19 8.38 -7.38
CA HIS A 80 5.55 9.45 -8.13
C HIS A 80 6.20 9.67 -9.50
N LYS A 81 7.54 9.67 -9.56
CA LYS A 81 8.28 9.84 -10.80
C LYS A 81 8.01 8.71 -11.81
N ARG A 82 7.89 7.47 -11.36
CA ARG A 82 7.66 6.29 -12.20
C ARG A 82 6.20 6.18 -12.64
N THR A 83 5.27 6.25 -11.68
CA THR A 83 3.83 6.03 -11.90
C THR A 83 3.09 7.26 -12.42
N LYS A 84 3.62 8.46 -12.19
CA LYS A 84 2.96 9.76 -12.41
C LYS A 84 1.69 9.97 -11.59
N ILE A 85 1.38 9.09 -10.64
CA ILE A 85 0.23 9.22 -9.76
C ILE A 85 0.46 10.40 -8.81
N PRO A 86 -0.48 11.33 -8.62
CA PRO A 86 -0.36 12.40 -7.65
C PRO A 86 -0.26 11.86 -6.22
N TYR A 87 0.54 12.48 -5.35
CA TYR A 87 0.68 12.04 -3.95
C TYR A 87 -0.66 11.97 -3.20
N SER A 88 -1.58 12.88 -3.49
CA SER A 88 -2.95 12.86 -2.92
C SER A 88 -3.70 11.58 -3.25
N GLN A 89 -3.40 10.96 -4.40
CA GLN A 89 -4.00 9.69 -4.82
C GLN A 89 -3.28 8.45 -4.25
N MET A 90 -2.37 8.64 -3.29
CA MET A 90 -1.63 7.56 -2.63
C MET A 90 -2.06 7.36 -1.17
N LEU A 91 -2.17 6.10 -0.77
CA LEU A 91 -2.41 5.66 0.61
C LEU A 91 -1.22 4.80 1.07
N PHE A 92 -0.72 5.03 2.28
CA PHE A 92 0.45 4.36 2.81
C PHE A 92 0.21 3.79 4.21
N PHE A 93 0.57 2.52 4.40
CA PHE A 93 0.57 1.83 5.69
C PHE A 93 2.00 1.50 6.11
N ASP A 94 2.35 1.82 7.35
CA ASP A 94 3.70 1.62 7.92
C ASP A 94 3.60 1.58 9.45
N ASP A 95 4.37 0.73 10.11
CA ASP A 95 4.38 0.60 11.58
C ASP A 95 5.15 1.73 12.28
N GLU A 96 6.06 2.39 11.55
CA GLU A 96 6.99 3.36 12.09
C GLU A 96 6.46 4.80 11.94
N ARG A 97 6.09 5.38 13.09
CA ARG A 97 5.48 6.73 13.19
C ARG A 97 6.30 7.82 12.51
N ARG A 98 7.63 7.74 12.48
CA ARG A 98 8.47 8.77 11.85
C ARG A 98 8.19 8.89 10.35
N ASN A 99 7.75 7.81 9.71
CA ASN A 99 7.46 7.76 8.27
C ASN A 99 6.20 8.56 7.90
N LYS A 100 5.42 9.03 8.89
CA LYS A 100 4.34 10.03 8.71
C LYS A 100 4.79 11.29 7.98
N GLU A 101 6.09 11.59 7.92
CA GLU A 101 6.62 12.71 7.14
C GLU A 101 6.22 12.72 5.66
N VAL A 102 5.83 11.57 5.08
CA VAL A 102 5.32 11.52 3.70
C VAL A 102 4.02 12.31 3.50
N GLU A 103 3.27 12.59 4.57
CA GLU A 103 2.08 13.45 4.50
C GLU A 103 2.42 14.86 4.01
N LYS A 104 3.68 15.33 4.19
CA LYS A 104 4.14 16.62 3.65
C LYS A 104 4.12 16.65 2.11
N LEU A 105 4.12 15.49 1.45
CA LEU A 105 3.97 15.38 -0.01
C LEU A 105 2.50 15.34 -0.44
N GLY A 106 1.57 15.07 0.48
CA GLY A 106 0.13 14.88 0.21
C GLY A 106 -0.34 13.42 0.31
N VAL A 107 0.54 12.47 0.63
CA VAL A 107 0.19 11.05 0.83
C VAL A 107 -0.70 10.90 2.07
N THR A 108 -1.71 10.03 2.01
CA THR A 108 -2.46 9.64 3.21
C THR A 108 -1.70 8.57 3.96
N PHE A 109 -1.28 8.85 5.19
CA PHE A 109 -0.50 7.93 6.03
C PHE A 109 -1.37 7.29 7.12
N ILE A 110 -1.26 5.97 7.28
CA ILE A 110 -1.92 5.19 8.32
C ILE A 110 -0.87 4.42 9.10
N LEU A 111 -0.83 4.65 10.42
CA LEU A 111 0.07 3.95 11.32
C LEU A 111 -0.45 2.53 11.59
N ALA A 112 0.43 1.52 11.42
CA ALA A 112 0.13 0.11 11.65
C ALA A 112 0.96 -0.46 12.82
N PRO A 113 0.72 -0.05 14.08
CA PRO A 113 1.60 -0.37 15.21
C PRO A 113 1.61 -1.86 15.60
N HIS A 114 0.68 -2.64 15.05
CA HIS A 114 0.50 -4.06 15.32
C HIS A 114 0.36 -4.86 14.01
N GLY A 115 0.97 -4.37 12.93
CA GLY A 115 0.75 -4.91 11.60
C GLY A 115 -0.55 -4.45 10.95
N LEU A 116 -0.67 -4.75 9.67
CA LEU A 116 -1.86 -4.49 8.87
C LEU A 116 -2.86 -5.64 9.03
N ASP A 117 -4.10 -5.28 9.33
CA ASP A 117 -5.25 -6.18 9.23
C ASP A 117 -6.35 -5.56 8.35
N GLU A 118 -7.39 -6.35 8.07
CA GLU A 118 -8.53 -5.93 7.24
C GLU A 118 -9.21 -4.67 7.80
N LYS A 119 -9.32 -4.55 9.12
CA LYS A 119 -9.97 -3.41 9.78
C LYS A 119 -9.15 -2.13 9.61
N LEU A 120 -7.83 -2.20 9.77
CA LEU A 120 -6.93 -1.08 9.59
C LEU A 120 -6.88 -0.68 8.12
N PHE A 121 -6.86 -1.65 7.20
CA PHE A 121 -6.93 -1.40 5.77
C PHE A 121 -8.19 -0.60 5.39
N GLU A 122 -9.36 -1.04 5.83
CA GLU A 122 -10.63 -0.32 5.61
C GLU A 122 -10.64 1.06 6.28
N THR A 123 -10.05 1.18 7.47
CA THR A 123 -9.87 2.47 8.14
C THR A 123 -9.04 3.42 7.28
N GLY A 124 -7.97 2.93 6.65
CA GLY A 124 -7.13 3.70 5.75
C GLY A 124 -7.86 4.14 4.48
N LEU A 125 -8.64 3.26 3.87
CA LEU A 125 -9.49 3.61 2.73
C LEU A 125 -10.50 4.70 3.08
N ASN A 126 -11.14 4.61 4.24
CA ASN A 126 -12.11 5.60 4.70
C ASN A 126 -11.45 6.95 5.01
N GLU A 127 -10.27 6.97 5.63
CA GLU A 127 -9.53 8.20 5.87
C GLU A 127 -9.09 8.85 4.55
N TRP A 128 -8.66 8.06 3.57
CA TRP A 128 -8.35 8.56 2.23
C TRP A 128 -9.59 9.19 1.57
N ARG A 129 -10.74 8.50 1.57
CA ARG A 129 -12.00 9.03 1.01
C ARG A 129 -12.44 10.31 1.68
N ARG A 130 -12.31 10.41 3.01
CA ARG A 130 -12.63 11.63 3.78
C ARG A 130 -11.82 12.84 3.31
N ARG A 131 -10.58 12.63 2.86
CA ARG A 131 -9.71 13.69 2.29
C ARG A 131 -10.00 13.98 0.81
N HIS A 132 -10.78 13.13 0.14
CA HIS A 132 -11.09 13.19 -1.30
C HIS A 132 -12.59 13.09 -1.56
N PRO A 133 -13.39 14.07 -1.12
CA PRO A 133 -14.82 14.08 -1.40
C PRO A 133 -15.04 14.16 -2.92
N VAL A 134 -15.87 13.25 -3.45
CA VAL A 134 -16.37 13.39 -4.81
C VAL A 134 -17.25 14.62 -4.84
N LEU A 135 -16.89 15.61 -5.65
CA LEU A 135 -17.82 16.69 -5.98
C LEU A 135 -18.91 16.06 -6.87
N GLU A 136 -20.08 15.81 -6.28
CA GLU A 136 -21.28 15.52 -7.06
C GLU A 136 -21.59 16.76 -7.89
N PHE A 137 -21.32 16.70 -9.20
CA PHE A 137 -21.90 17.66 -10.12
C PHE A 137 -23.34 17.20 -10.35
N GLU A 138 -24.32 17.92 -9.77
CA GLU A 138 -25.69 17.85 -10.25
C GLU A 138 -25.66 18.27 -11.72
N GLU A 139 -26.04 17.38 -12.62
CA GLU A 139 -26.31 17.75 -14.00
C GLU A 139 -27.43 18.81 -13.98
N PRO A 140 -27.26 19.99 -14.59
CA PRO A 140 -28.33 20.96 -14.66
C PRO A 140 -29.47 20.31 -15.44
N THR A 141 -30.58 20.02 -14.75
CA THR A 141 -31.82 19.58 -15.37
C THR A 141 -32.17 20.59 -16.45
N GLY A 142 -32.05 20.15 -17.71
CA GLY A 142 -32.36 20.98 -18.86
C GLY A 142 -33.75 21.59 -18.68
N THR A 143 -33.81 22.91 -18.74
CA THR A 143 -35.05 23.63 -18.95
C THR A 143 -35.55 23.27 -20.35
N GLU A 144 -36.60 22.46 -20.40
CA GLU A 144 -37.42 22.32 -21.60
C GLU A 144 -38.25 23.61 -21.75
N ASP A 145 -37.93 24.40 -22.79
CA ASP A 145 -38.81 25.44 -23.34
C ASP A 145 -39.77 24.83 -24.38
#